data_AF-A0AAD3M6Y1-F1
#
_entry.id   AF-A0AAD3M6Y1-F1
#
_cell.length_a   1.000
_cell.length_b   1.000
_cell.length_c   1.000
_cell.angle_alpha   90.00
_cell.angle_beta   90.00
_cell.angle_gamma   90.00
#
_symmetry.space_group_name_H-M   'P 1'
#
loop_
_entity.id
_entity.type
_entity.pdbx_description
1 polymer ?
#
loop_
_entity_poly.entity_id
_entity_poly.type
_entity_poly.pdbx_seq_one_letter_code
_entity_poly.pdbx_strand_id
1 'polypeptide(L)'
;RIAKLYPGDVDRMRRMSLIEEGDVKKINMAHLCIVGSHAVNGVARIHSEIIKDTVFKDFYDVDPQKFQNKTNGITPRRWLVMCNPGLAEVIAERIGEDYIRDLDQLKQLLDFVDDDAFIRDVAKVKQENKMKFAAHLEEHYKVKINPNSMFDVQVKRIHEYKRQLLNCLHIITLYNRIKKEPNKSWTPRTVMIGGKAAPGYHTAKMIIKLITSIGDIVNNDPVVGDRLKVIFLENYRVTLAEKVIPASDLSEQISTAGTEASGTGNMKFMLNGALTIGTMDGANVEMAEEAGEENLFIFGMRVHDVEALDKKG
;
A
#
# COMPACT_ATOMS: atom_id res chain seq x y z
N ARG A 1 15.05 -16.70 35.13
CA ARG A 1 15.13 -17.56 33.92
C ARG A 1 16.32 -17.17 33.04
N ILE A 2 16.38 -15.94 32.52
CA ILE A 2 17.44 -15.50 31.58
C ILE A 2 18.87 -15.67 32.12
N ALA A 3 19.17 -15.20 33.34
CA ALA A 3 20.50 -15.38 33.96
C ALA A 3 20.98 -16.84 34.07
N LYS A 4 20.05 -17.81 34.12
CA LYS A 4 20.37 -19.24 34.16
C LYS A 4 20.64 -19.81 32.76
N LEU A 5 19.96 -19.29 31.74
CA LEU A 5 20.13 -19.70 30.34
C LEU A 5 21.38 -19.08 29.70
N TYR A 6 21.74 -17.87 30.09
CA TYR A 6 22.90 -17.14 29.58
C TYR A 6 23.76 -16.59 30.73
N PRO A 7 24.53 -17.44 31.43
CA PRO A 7 25.40 -16.99 32.52
C PRO A 7 26.44 -15.98 32.03
N GLY A 8 26.58 -14.86 32.72
CA GLY A 8 27.57 -13.81 32.40
C GLY A 8 27.13 -12.78 31.35
N ASP A 9 26.03 -13.02 30.62
CA ASP A 9 25.49 -12.06 29.63
C ASP A 9 24.52 -11.06 30.28
N VAL A 10 25.10 -10.11 31.03
CA VAL A 10 24.35 -9.05 31.72
C VAL A 10 23.64 -8.11 30.74
N ASP A 11 24.22 -7.89 29.56
CA ASP A 11 23.63 -7.00 28.56
C ASP A 11 22.38 -7.60 27.93
N ARG A 12 22.32 -8.92 27.68
CA ARG A 12 21.08 -9.60 27.27
C ARG A 12 19.99 -9.46 28.34
N MET A 13 20.33 -9.56 29.63
CA MET A 13 19.34 -9.32 30.68
C MET A 13 18.75 -7.91 30.62
N ARG A 14 19.57 -6.89 30.31
CA ARG A 14 19.11 -5.51 30.12
C ARG A 14 18.21 -5.38 28.89
N ARG A 15 18.64 -5.92 27.74
CA ARG A 15 17.86 -5.87 26.48
C ARG A 15 16.52 -6.61 26.57
N MET A 16 16.41 -7.62 27.43
CA MET A 16 15.17 -8.38 27.64
C MET A 16 14.34 -7.90 28.84
N SER A 17 14.74 -6.82 29.52
CA SER A 17 14.08 -6.35 30.73
C SER A 17 12.68 -5.80 30.44
N LEU A 18 11.72 -6.11 31.32
CA LEU A 18 10.38 -5.50 31.31
C LEU A 18 10.41 -4.02 31.72
N ILE A 19 11.46 -3.62 32.44
CA ILE A 19 11.67 -2.25 32.89
C ILE A 19 12.87 -1.68 32.14
N GLU A 20 12.64 -0.59 31.40
CA GLU A 20 13.69 0.20 30.78
C GLU A 20 14.30 1.11 31.84
N GLU A 21 15.61 0.98 32.05
CA GLU A 21 16.36 1.81 32.98
C GLU A 21 16.79 3.11 32.29
N GLY A 22 16.77 4.22 33.03
CA GLY A 22 17.11 5.57 32.55
C GLY A 22 16.76 6.59 33.63
N ASP A 23 16.86 7.89 33.31
CA ASP A 23 16.54 8.97 34.25
C ASP A 23 15.11 8.85 34.82
N VAL A 24 14.19 8.32 34.01
CA VAL A 24 12.85 7.90 34.42
C VAL A 24 12.65 6.47 33.96
N LYS A 25 12.34 5.57 34.90
CA LYS A 25 12.03 4.17 34.59
C LYS A 25 10.75 4.07 33.75
N LYS A 26 10.76 3.23 32.73
CA LYS A 26 9.61 2.96 31.87
C LYS A 26 9.31 1.46 31.82
N ILE A 27 8.09 1.13 31.42
CA ILE A 27 7.68 -0.26 31.20
C ILE A 27 7.77 -0.56 29.70
N ASN A 28 8.51 -1.59 29.34
CA ASN A 28 8.58 -2.12 27.99
C ASN A 28 7.34 -2.97 27.69
N MET A 29 6.28 -2.33 27.20
CA MET A 29 5.00 -2.99 26.93
C MET A 29 5.14 -4.16 25.94
N ALA A 30 5.99 -4.03 24.91
CA ALA A 30 6.25 -5.11 23.97
C ALA A 30 6.89 -6.32 24.66
N HIS A 31 7.87 -6.11 25.54
CA HIS A 31 8.51 -7.20 26.29
C HIS A 31 7.50 -7.86 27.25
N LEU A 32 6.65 -7.07 27.90
CA LEU A 32 5.59 -7.59 28.77
C LEU A 32 4.61 -8.48 27.98
N CYS A 33 4.16 -8.02 26.80
CA CYS A 33 3.30 -8.80 25.92
C CYS A 33 3.98 -10.08 25.46
N ILE A 34 5.25 -10.03 25.07
CA ILE A 34 6.00 -11.22 24.68
C ILE A 34 6.05 -12.16 25.87
N VAL A 35 6.55 -11.76 27.04
CA VAL A 35 6.67 -12.65 28.22
C VAL A 35 5.31 -13.25 28.62
N GLY A 36 4.23 -12.45 28.61
CA GLY A 36 2.90 -12.88 29.04
C GLY A 36 2.10 -13.72 28.03
N SER A 37 2.52 -13.80 26.77
CA SER A 37 1.76 -14.53 25.73
C SER A 37 2.28 -15.96 25.53
N HIS A 38 1.48 -16.85 24.95
CA HIS A 38 1.96 -18.17 24.50
C HIS A 38 2.35 -18.19 23.01
N ALA A 39 1.96 -17.16 22.24
CA ALA A 39 2.28 -16.99 20.84
C ALA A 39 2.50 -15.49 20.52
N VAL A 40 3.35 -15.22 19.53
CA VAL A 40 3.65 -13.89 18.97
C VAL A 40 3.74 -14.05 17.47
N ASN A 41 3.17 -13.14 16.68
CA ASN A 41 3.22 -13.24 15.22
C ASN A 41 3.58 -11.93 14.52
N GLY A 42 4.32 -12.05 13.42
CA GLY A 42 4.35 -11.01 12.40
C GLY A 42 3.13 -11.09 11.47
N VAL A 43 3.07 -10.17 10.51
CA VAL A 43 1.88 -9.91 9.66
C VAL A 43 2.16 -9.97 8.16
N ALA A 44 3.39 -10.36 7.82
CA ALA A 44 3.90 -10.74 6.51
C ALA A 44 5.18 -11.55 6.77
N ARG A 45 5.64 -12.33 5.78
CA ARG A 45 6.84 -13.15 5.94
C ARG A 45 8.08 -12.34 6.32
N ILE A 46 8.43 -11.30 5.55
CA ILE A 46 9.58 -10.43 5.82
C ILE A 46 9.48 -9.75 7.19
N HIS A 47 8.30 -9.27 7.57
CA HIS A 47 8.12 -8.65 8.88
C HIS A 47 8.33 -9.66 10.03
N SER A 48 7.90 -10.91 9.84
CA SER A 48 8.15 -11.98 10.81
C SER A 48 9.64 -12.32 10.91
N GLU A 49 10.38 -12.28 9.80
CA GLU A 49 11.83 -12.46 9.77
C GLU A 49 12.53 -11.30 10.52
N ILE A 50 12.18 -10.04 10.23
CA ILE A 50 12.71 -8.86 10.94
C ILE A 50 12.47 -8.96 12.46
N ILE A 51 11.28 -9.37 12.88
CA ILE A 51 10.94 -9.58 14.30
C ILE A 51 11.90 -10.59 14.95
N LYS A 52 12.19 -11.70 14.27
CA LYS A 52 13.03 -12.79 14.80
C LYS A 52 14.51 -12.46 14.75
N ASP A 53 14.96 -11.76 13.71
CA ASP A 53 16.38 -11.56 13.44
C ASP A 53 16.95 -10.29 14.08
N THR A 54 16.10 -9.28 14.28
CA THR A 54 16.52 -7.97 14.80
C THR A 54 15.76 -7.56 16.06
N VAL A 55 14.46 -7.25 15.94
CA VAL A 55 13.70 -6.51 16.99
C VAL A 55 13.59 -7.31 18.28
N PHE A 56 13.28 -8.60 18.19
CA PHE A 56 13.06 -9.48 19.34
C PHE A 56 13.95 -10.72 19.31
N LYS A 57 15.15 -10.59 18.71
CA LYS A 57 16.13 -11.68 18.59
C LYS A 57 16.39 -12.42 19.90
N ASP A 58 16.68 -11.67 20.97
CA ASP A 58 16.99 -12.27 22.27
C ASP A 58 15.79 -13.04 22.86
N PHE A 59 14.55 -12.63 22.57
CA PHE A 59 13.34 -13.36 22.96
C PHE A 59 13.09 -14.59 22.07
N TYR A 60 13.36 -14.48 20.77
CA TYR A 60 13.26 -15.58 19.82
C TYR A 60 14.26 -16.70 20.16
N ASP A 61 15.50 -16.36 20.52
CA ASP A 61 16.52 -17.32 20.95
C ASP A 61 16.08 -18.16 22.16
N VAL A 62 15.24 -17.60 23.05
CA VAL A 62 14.77 -18.27 24.28
C VAL A 62 13.57 -19.17 24.03
N ASP A 63 12.59 -18.70 23.27
CA ASP A 63 11.32 -19.40 23.03
C ASP A 63 10.96 -19.37 21.53
N PRO A 64 11.75 -20.01 20.64
CA PRO A 64 11.59 -19.85 19.19
C PRO A 64 10.24 -20.36 18.68
N GLN A 65 9.68 -21.39 19.32
CA GLN A 65 8.38 -21.98 18.97
C GLN A 65 7.20 -21.01 19.16
N LYS A 66 7.40 -19.93 19.94
CA LYS A 66 6.38 -18.90 20.20
C LYS A 66 6.14 -17.99 18.99
N PHE A 67 7.15 -17.83 18.13
CA PHE A 67 7.13 -16.85 17.05
C PHE A 67 6.60 -17.46 15.75
N GLN A 68 5.49 -16.91 15.27
CA GLN A 68 4.76 -17.37 14.09
C GLN A 68 4.68 -16.27 13.02
N ASN A 69 4.24 -16.65 11.82
CA ASN A 69 3.77 -15.70 10.81
C ASN A 69 2.27 -15.92 10.58
N LYS A 70 1.52 -14.83 10.50
CA LYS A 70 0.13 -14.80 10.03
C LYS A 70 -0.01 -13.63 9.08
N THR A 71 0.29 -13.86 7.80
CA THR A 71 0.18 -12.81 6.77
C THR A 71 -1.23 -12.23 6.78
N ASN A 72 -1.33 -10.90 6.73
CA ASN A 72 -2.61 -10.21 6.72
C ASN A 72 -3.47 -10.65 5.53
N GLY A 73 -4.78 -10.40 5.65
CA GLY A 73 -5.72 -10.61 4.56
C GLY A 73 -6.81 -9.56 4.54
N ILE A 74 -7.63 -9.62 3.49
CA ILE A 74 -8.81 -8.78 3.31
C ILE A 74 -10.03 -9.65 3.05
N THR A 75 -11.20 -9.17 3.45
CA THR A 75 -12.46 -9.87 3.19
C THR A 75 -12.93 -9.61 1.74
N PRO A 76 -13.08 -10.64 0.87
CA PRO A 76 -13.57 -10.44 -0.50
C PRO A 76 -15.02 -9.96 -0.53
N ARG A 77 -15.81 -10.24 0.52
CA ARG A 77 -17.19 -9.78 0.62
C ARG A 77 -17.31 -8.26 0.54
N ARG A 78 -16.45 -7.52 1.25
CA ARG A 78 -16.44 -6.04 1.19
C ARG A 78 -15.62 -5.51 0.03
N TRP A 79 -14.42 -6.07 -0.15
CA TRP A 79 -13.39 -5.51 -1.04
C TRP A 79 -13.41 -6.06 -2.46
N LEU A 80 -14.43 -6.84 -2.83
CA LEU A 80 -14.72 -7.23 -4.20
C LEU A 80 -16.24 -7.19 -4.44
N VAL A 81 -17.00 -8.04 -3.74
CA VAL A 81 -18.45 -8.21 -4.00
C VAL A 81 -19.25 -6.93 -3.74
N MET A 82 -19.05 -6.30 -2.58
CA MET A 82 -19.81 -5.10 -2.20
C MET A 82 -19.34 -3.84 -2.94
N CYS A 83 -18.02 -3.62 -3.04
CA CYS A 83 -17.49 -2.39 -3.63
C CYS A 83 -17.42 -2.43 -5.17
N ASN A 84 -17.36 -3.61 -5.77
CA ASN A 84 -17.21 -3.81 -7.21
C ASN A 84 -18.14 -4.92 -7.72
N PRO A 85 -19.47 -4.75 -7.58
CA PRO A 85 -20.44 -5.77 -7.95
C PRO A 85 -20.37 -6.16 -9.43
N GLY A 86 -20.02 -5.21 -10.32
CA GLY A 86 -19.86 -5.52 -11.75
C GLY A 86 -18.70 -6.48 -12.01
N LEU A 87 -17.56 -6.35 -11.31
CA LEU A 87 -16.46 -7.29 -11.45
C LEU A 87 -16.83 -8.65 -10.83
N ALA A 88 -17.53 -8.62 -9.69
CA ALA A 88 -17.99 -9.84 -9.03
C ALA A 88 -18.93 -10.67 -9.93
N GLU A 89 -19.82 -10.01 -10.67
CA GLU A 89 -20.73 -10.63 -11.65
C GLU A 89 -19.95 -11.21 -12.84
N VAL A 90 -19.04 -10.45 -13.44
CA VAL A 90 -18.17 -10.93 -14.55
C VAL A 90 -17.35 -12.17 -14.14
N ILE A 91 -16.84 -12.21 -12.92
CA ILE A 91 -16.14 -13.39 -12.37
C ILE A 91 -17.13 -14.54 -12.20
N ALA A 92 -18.29 -14.29 -11.59
CA ALA A 92 -19.27 -15.33 -11.31
C ALA A 92 -19.84 -15.99 -12.58
N GLU A 93 -19.99 -15.23 -13.68
CA GLU A 93 -20.38 -15.76 -14.98
C GLU A 93 -19.39 -16.77 -15.56
N ARG A 94 -18.10 -16.67 -15.20
CA ARG A 94 -17.05 -17.56 -15.70
C ARG A 94 -16.79 -18.75 -14.80
N ILE A 95 -16.77 -18.56 -13.48
CA ILE A 95 -16.31 -19.58 -12.53
C ILE A 95 -17.30 -19.88 -11.38
N GLY A 96 -18.50 -19.30 -11.40
CA GLY A 96 -19.48 -19.43 -10.32
C GLY A 96 -19.18 -18.54 -9.11
N GLU A 97 -19.97 -18.64 -8.05
CA GLU A 97 -19.91 -17.74 -6.87
C GLU A 97 -19.09 -18.29 -5.68
N ASP A 98 -18.58 -19.51 -5.77
CA ASP A 98 -17.89 -20.15 -4.64
C ASP A 98 -16.60 -19.41 -4.24
N TYR A 99 -16.01 -18.61 -5.14
CA TYR A 99 -14.86 -17.74 -4.86
C TYR A 99 -15.11 -16.72 -3.72
N ILE A 100 -16.36 -16.41 -3.41
CA ILE A 100 -16.72 -15.47 -2.33
C ILE A 100 -16.34 -16.05 -0.95
N ARG A 101 -16.38 -17.38 -0.82
CA ARG A 101 -16.01 -18.14 0.38
C ARG A 101 -14.61 -18.71 0.29
N ASP A 102 -14.18 -19.09 -0.92
CA ASP A 102 -12.90 -19.71 -1.21
C ASP A 102 -12.15 -18.94 -2.31
N LEU A 103 -11.38 -17.91 -1.92
CA LEU A 103 -10.80 -16.96 -2.86
C LEU A 103 -9.74 -17.59 -3.79
N ASP A 104 -9.21 -18.77 -3.45
CA ASP A 104 -8.24 -19.49 -4.29
C ASP A 104 -8.85 -19.91 -5.63
N GLN A 105 -10.19 -20.02 -5.71
CA GLN A 105 -10.88 -20.32 -6.96
C GLN A 105 -10.68 -19.26 -8.05
N LEU A 106 -10.27 -18.03 -7.70
CA LEU A 106 -9.91 -17.01 -8.69
C LEU A 106 -8.77 -17.47 -9.62
N LYS A 107 -7.97 -18.48 -9.25
CA LYS A 107 -6.96 -19.08 -10.13
C LYS A 107 -7.56 -19.69 -11.41
N GLN A 108 -8.82 -20.08 -11.39
CA GLN A 108 -9.53 -20.55 -12.60
C GLN A 108 -9.68 -19.45 -13.66
N LEU A 109 -9.55 -18.17 -13.29
CA LEU A 109 -9.56 -17.06 -14.25
C LEU A 109 -8.32 -17.05 -15.16
N LEU A 110 -7.25 -17.78 -14.79
CA LEU A 110 -6.06 -17.91 -15.62
C LEU A 110 -6.36 -18.59 -16.97
N ASP A 111 -7.41 -19.40 -17.05
CA ASP A 111 -7.82 -20.05 -18.30
C ASP A 111 -8.45 -19.05 -19.31
N PHE A 112 -8.72 -17.80 -18.88
CA PHE A 112 -9.39 -16.77 -19.67
C PHE A 112 -8.50 -15.56 -19.98
N VAL A 113 -7.18 -15.64 -19.73
CA VAL A 113 -6.27 -14.50 -19.94
C VAL A 113 -6.12 -14.07 -21.40
N ASP A 114 -6.38 -14.98 -22.33
CA ASP A 114 -6.40 -14.75 -23.79
C ASP A 114 -7.83 -14.69 -24.36
N ASP A 115 -8.86 -14.72 -23.50
CA ASP A 115 -10.25 -14.56 -23.92
C ASP A 115 -10.58 -13.07 -24.09
N ASP A 116 -10.53 -12.63 -25.35
CA ASP A 116 -10.90 -11.28 -25.79
C ASP A 116 -12.26 -10.79 -25.27
N ALA A 117 -13.26 -11.67 -25.11
CA ALA A 117 -14.55 -11.27 -24.57
C ALA A 117 -14.45 -10.99 -23.07
N PHE A 118 -13.82 -11.88 -22.32
CA PHE A 118 -13.59 -11.70 -20.89
C PHE A 118 -12.77 -10.44 -20.58
N ILE A 119 -11.68 -10.20 -21.34
CA ILE A 119 -10.85 -9.00 -21.20
C ILE A 119 -11.68 -7.73 -21.43
N ARG A 120 -12.54 -7.72 -22.47
CA ARG A 120 -13.44 -6.59 -22.74
C ARG A 120 -14.45 -6.35 -21.62
N ASP A 121 -15.00 -7.41 -21.04
CA ASP A 121 -15.96 -7.31 -19.93
C ASP A 121 -15.30 -6.73 -18.68
N VAL A 122 -14.10 -7.20 -18.32
CA VAL A 122 -13.31 -6.64 -17.21
C VAL A 122 -12.94 -5.18 -17.46
N ALA A 123 -12.49 -4.84 -18.67
CA ALA A 123 -12.14 -3.47 -19.04
C ALA A 123 -13.34 -2.52 -19.00
N LYS A 124 -14.52 -3.00 -19.43
CA LYS A 124 -15.78 -2.25 -19.36
C LYS A 124 -16.14 -1.95 -17.91
N VAL A 125 -16.08 -2.94 -17.02
CA VAL A 125 -16.34 -2.74 -15.58
C VAL A 125 -15.38 -1.70 -14.99
N LYS A 126 -14.08 -1.77 -15.31
CA LYS A 126 -13.10 -0.77 -14.87
C LYS A 126 -13.50 0.64 -15.33
N GLN A 127 -13.85 0.79 -16.60
CA GLN A 127 -14.25 2.07 -17.16
C GLN A 127 -15.53 2.62 -16.51
N GLU A 128 -16.52 1.77 -16.24
CA GLU A 128 -17.74 2.15 -15.52
C GLU A 128 -17.44 2.62 -14.09
N ASN A 129 -16.56 1.93 -13.38
CA ASN A 129 -16.13 2.34 -12.05
C ASN A 129 -15.41 3.70 -12.08
N LYS A 130 -14.58 3.94 -13.10
CA LYS A 130 -13.91 5.23 -13.32
C LYS A 130 -14.89 6.35 -13.60
N MET A 131 -15.92 6.11 -14.42
CA MET A 131 -16.97 7.10 -14.68
C MET A 131 -17.79 7.42 -13.43
N LYS A 132 -18.20 6.39 -12.67
CA LYS A 132 -18.90 6.56 -11.38
C LYS A 132 -18.06 7.38 -10.39
N PHE A 133 -16.76 7.10 -10.32
CA PHE A 133 -15.86 7.82 -9.42
C PHE A 133 -15.57 9.25 -9.89
N ALA A 134 -15.41 9.48 -11.19
CA ALA A 134 -15.28 10.83 -11.76
C ALA A 134 -16.51 11.69 -11.45
N ALA A 135 -17.72 11.16 -11.59
CA ALA A 135 -18.95 11.85 -11.21
C ALA A 135 -18.99 12.18 -9.71
N HIS A 136 -18.55 11.24 -8.86
CA HIS A 136 -18.42 11.49 -7.42
C HIS A 136 -17.42 12.62 -7.10
N LEU A 137 -16.29 12.69 -7.82
CA LEU A 137 -15.32 13.78 -7.63
C LEU A 137 -15.86 15.12 -8.13
N GLU A 138 -16.58 15.16 -9.24
CA GLU A 138 -17.23 16.37 -9.72
C GLU A 138 -18.30 16.87 -8.73
N GLU A 139 -19.10 15.97 -8.17
CA GLU A 139 -20.14 16.30 -7.20
C GLU A 139 -19.56 16.86 -5.89
N HIS A 140 -18.57 16.18 -5.30
CA HIS A 140 -18.10 16.47 -3.95
C HIS A 140 -16.85 17.36 -3.89
N TYR A 141 -15.96 17.27 -4.88
CA TYR A 141 -14.71 18.03 -4.93
C TYR A 141 -14.77 19.18 -5.93
N LYS A 142 -15.82 19.25 -6.76
CA LYS A 142 -15.97 20.25 -7.84
C LYS A 142 -14.81 20.22 -8.84
N VAL A 143 -14.19 19.04 -9.00
CA VAL A 143 -13.12 18.80 -9.96
C VAL A 143 -13.62 17.86 -11.03
N LYS A 144 -13.66 18.35 -12.27
CA LYS A 144 -13.91 17.52 -13.45
C LYS A 144 -12.61 16.84 -13.87
N ILE A 145 -12.66 15.52 -14.04
CA ILE A 145 -11.53 14.72 -14.51
C ILE A 145 -11.89 13.94 -15.77
N ASN A 146 -10.89 13.60 -16.57
CA ASN A 146 -11.01 12.73 -17.73
C ASN A 146 -11.05 11.25 -17.27
N PRO A 147 -12.17 10.51 -17.43
CA PRO A 147 -12.24 9.09 -17.04
C PRO A 147 -11.37 8.18 -17.91
N ASN A 148 -10.90 8.66 -19.07
CA ASN A 148 -9.99 7.90 -19.94
C ASN A 148 -8.52 8.10 -19.55
N SER A 149 -8.21 8.97 -18.58
CA SER A 149 -6.87 9.06 -18.02
C SER A 149 -6.56 7.85 -17.15
N MET A 150 -5.28 7.53 -16.97
CA MET A 150 -4.89 6.53 -15.99
C MET A 150 -5.14 7.06 -14.57
N PHE A 151 -5.95 6.34 -13.79
CA PHE A 151 -6.22 6.65 -12.39
C PHE A 151 -5.10 6.08 -11.52
N ASP A 152 -4.19 6.97 -11.11
CA ASP A 152 -2.98 6.69 -10.34
C ASP A 152 -3.23 7.06 -8.87
N VAL A 153 -3.24 6.07 -7.97
CA VAL A 153 -3.81 6.24 -6.63
C VAL A 153 -2.83 5.85 -5.52
N GLN A 154 -2.62 6.80 -4.60
CA GLN A 154 -1.88 6.59 -3.35
C GLN A 154 -2.73 6.95 -2.13
N VAL A 155 -3.47 5.97 -1.59
CA VAL A 155 -4.35 6.17 -0.43
C VAL A 155 -3.89 5.37 0.80
N LYS A 156 -3.38 6.08 1.80
CA LYS A 156 -2.86 5.52 3.06
C LYS A 156 -2.63 6.63 4.08
N ARG A 157 -2.21 6.28 5.30
CA ARG A 157 -1.76 7.29 6.29
C ARG A 157 -0.69 8.19 5.66
N ILE A 158 -0.74 9.50 5.93
CA ILE A 158 0.33 10.40 5.46
C ILE A 158 1.49 10.28 6.44
N HIS A 159 2.63 9.81 5.94
CA HIS A 159 3.82 9.54 6.75
C HIS A 159 5.07 9.53 5.86
N GLU A 160 6.20 10.01 6.38
CA GLU A 160 7.47 10.08 5.64
C GLU A 160 7.89 8.74 5.02
N TYR A 161 7.84 7.62 5.78
CA TYR A 161 8.21 6.30 5.24
C TYR A 161 7.27 5.80 4.13
N LYS A 162 6.03 6.31 4.04
CA LYS A 162 5.07 5.98 2.97
C LYS A 162 5.30 6.78 1.69
N ARG A 163 6.24 7.74 1.75
CA ARG A 163 6.81 8.49 0.63
C ARG A 163 5.79 9.13 -0.31
N GLN A 164 4.70 9.70 0.21
CA GLN A 164 3.87 10.62 -0.60
C GLN A 164 4.68 11.79 -1.15
N LEU A 165 5.73 12.21 -0.43
CA LEU A 165 6.70 13.19 -0.93
C LEU A 165 7.41 12.75 -2.21
N LEU A 166 7.79 11.46 -2.32
CA LEU A 166 8.41 10.93 -3.55
C LEU A 166 7.42 11.02 -4.73
N ASN A 167 6.15 10.70 -4.49
CA ASN A 167 5.11 10.85 -5.50
C ASN A 167 4.93 12.33 -5.91
N CYS A 168 4.94 13.28 -4.96
CA CYS A 168 4.93 14.71 -5.28
C CYS A 168 6.08 15.12 -6.21
N LEU A 169 7.30 14.64 -5.95
CA LEU A 169 8.46 14.93 -6.81
C LEU A 169 8.30 14.34 -8.22
N HIS A 170 7.71 13.15 -8.33
CA HIS A 170 7.37 12.55 -9.62
C HIS A 170 6.32 13.38 -10.37
N ILE A 171 5.25 13.82 -9.69
CA ILE A 171 4.21 14.68 -10.27
C ILE A 171 4.80 16.00 -10.80
N ILE A 172 5.64 16.66 -10.02
CA ILE A 172 6.34 17.90 -10.43
C ILE A 172 7.21 17.65 -11.66
N THR A 173 7.93 16.52 -11.67
CA THR A 173 8.76 16.12 -12.81
C THR A 173 7.92 15.90 -14.07
N LEU A 174 6.78 15.21 -13.95
CA LEU A 174 5.86 14.95 -15.05
C LEU A 174 5.26 16.26 -15.58
N TYR A 175 4.81 17.14 -14.68
CA TYR A 175 4.32 18.48 -15.01
C TYR A 175 5.35 19.28 -15.83
N ASN A 176 6.61 19.34 -15.36
CA ASN A 176 7.68 20.06 -16.07
C ASN A 176 7.97 19.46 -17.45
N ARG A 177 7.91 18.12 -17.59
CA ARG A 177 8.10 17.45 -18.88
C ARG A 177 6.97 17.76 -19.86
N ILE A 178 5.71 17.76 -19.40
CA ILE A 178 4.55 18.16 -20.21
C ILE A 178 4.70 19.61 -20.67
N LYS A 179 5.12 20.52 -19.79
CA LYS A 179 5.35 21.94 -20.13
C LYS A 179 6.46 22.12 -21.16
N LYS A 180 7.53 21.32 -21.08
CA LYS A 180 8.65 21.36 -22.02
C LYS A 180 8.28 20.83 -23.41
N GLU A 181 7.45 19.80 -23.47
CA GLU A 181 7.03 19.16 -24.73
C GLU A 181 5.49 19.11 -24.84
N PRO A 182 4.81 20.27 -24.98
CA PRO A 182 3.35 20.35 -24.92
C PRO A 182 2.64 19.73 -26.14
N ASN A 183 3.35 19.40 -27.22
CA ASN A 183 2.75 18.78 -28.40
C ASN A 183 3.01 17.26 -28.46
N LYS A 184 3.77 16.71 -27.51
CA LYS A 184 4.01 15.28 -27.42
C LYS A 184 2.73 14.56 -26.98
N SER A 185 2.51 13.36 -27.52
CA SER A 185 1.43 12.48 -27.08
C SER A 185 1.76 11.90 -25.70
N TRP A 186 1.20 12.50 -24.66
CA TRP A 186 1.32 12.04 -23.28
C TRP A 186 0.11 11.17 -22.92
N THR A 187 0.34 10.02 -22.28
CA THR A 187 -0.75 9.26 -21.65
C THR A 187 -1.36 10.11 -20.53
N PRO A 188 -2.65 10.51 -20.62
CA PRO A 188 -3.27 11.33 -19.59
C PRO A 188 -3.29 10.62 -18.24
N ARG A 189 -3.02 11.34 -17.16
CA ARG A 189 -2.96 10.77 -15.81
C ARG A 189 -3.74 11.63 -14.81
N THR A 190 -4.59 10.99 -14.01
CA THR A 190 -5.23 11.61 -12.84
C THR A 190 -4.61 10.99 -11.59
N VAL A 191 -3.75 11.76 -10.92
CA VAL A 191 -3.08 11.34 -9.69
C VAL A 191 -3.93 11.71 -8.49
N MET A 192 -4.20 10.74 -7.63
CA MET A 192 -5.08 10.89 -6.48
C MET A 192 -4.38 10.40 -5.21
N ILE A 193 -4.09 11.33 -4.32
CA ILE A 193 -3.44 11.03 -3.04
C ILE A 193 -4.44 11.26 -1.93
N GLY A 194 -4.60 10.30 -1.02
CA GLY A 194 -5.56 10.40 0.08
C GLY A 194 -5.01 9.85 1.38
N GLY A 195 -5.42 10.46 2.49
CA GLY A 195 -4.92 10.04 3.79
C GLY A 195 -5.20 11.02 4.91
N LYS A 196 -4.77 10.64 6.11
CA LYS A 196 -4.79 11.50 7.30
C LYS A 196 -3.39 11.56 7.90
N ALA A 197 -3.01 12.74 8.37
CA ALA A 197 -1.83 12.97 9.18
C ALA A 197 -2.22 13.00 10.67
N ALA A 198 -1.31 12.55 11.54
CA ALA A 198 -1.51 12.72 12.98
C ALA A 198 -1.50 14.22 13.36
N PRO A 199 -2.28 14.67 14.36
CA PRO A 199 -2.44 16.10 14.65
C PRO A 199 -1.13 16.85 14.94
N GLY A 200 -0.21 16.20 15.68
CA GLY A 200 1.11 16.75 16.04
C GLY A 200 2.21 16.52 14.99
N TYR A 201 1.91 15.82 13.89
CA TYR A 201 2.93 15.48 12.90
C TYR A 201 3.06 16.58 11.85
N HIS A 202 3.86 17.59 12.16
CA HIS A 202 4.05 18.78 11.31
C HIS A 202 4.48 18.42 9.87
N THR A 203 5.51 17.58 9.71
CA THR A 203 6.01 17.19 8.37
C THR A 203 4.95 16.51 7.53
N ALA A 204 4.16 15.60 8.10
CA ALA A 204 3.06 14.96 7.39
C ALA A 204 1.98 15.97 6.95
N LYS A 205 1.68 16.99 7.77
CA LYS A 205 0.76 18.07 7.39
C LYS A 205 1.34 18.97 6.29
N MET A 206 2.65 19.21 6.30
CA MET A 206 3.34 19.93 5.22
C MET A 206 3.33 19.14 3.90
N ILE A 207 3.42 17.81 3.95
CA ILE A 207 3.25 16.95 2.76
C ILE A 207 1.83 17.09 2.20
N ILE A 208 0.78 17.11 3.04
CA ILE A 208 -0.60 17.39 2.59
C ILE A 208 -0.67 18.75 1.90
N LYS A 209 -0.09 19.80 2.52
CA LYS A 209 -0.07 21.14 1.94
C LYS A 209 0.66 21.18 0.60
N LEU A 210 1.77 20.45 0.46
CA LEU A 210 2.48 20.33 -0.80
C LEU A 210 1.61 19.67 -1.88
N ILE A 211 0.93 18.57 -1.56
CA ILE A 211 0.04 17.86 -2.50
C ILE A 211 -1.06 18.81 -3.01
N THR A 212 -1.74 19.51 -2.10
CA THR A 212 -2.83 20.42 -2.48
C THR A 212 -2.33 21.60 -3.29
N SER A 213 -1.18 22.18 -2.93
CA SER A 213 -0.57 23.27 -3.71
C SER A 213 -0.07 22.83 -5.09
N ILE A 214 0.41 21.60 -5.25
CA ILE A 214 0.68 21.04 -6.57
C ILE A 214 -0.62 20.93 -7.37
N GLY A 215 -1.69 20.42 -6.76
CA GLY A 215 -3.02 20.34 -7.37
C GLY A 215 -3.53 21.68 -7.86
N ASP A 216 -3.42 22.73 -7.05
CA ASP A 216 -3.86 24.08 -7.40
C ASP A 216 -3.15 24.61 -8.66
N ILE A 217 -1.86 24.35 -8.80
CA ILE A 217 -1.08 24.79 -9.97
C ILE A 217 -1.42 23.92 -11.19
N VAL A 218 -1.29 22.60 -11.06
CA VAL A 218 -1.42 21.65 -12.17
C VAL A 218 -2.83 21.68 -12.76
N ASN A 219 -3.86 21.72 -11.91
CA ASN A 219 -5.25 21.61 -12.38
C ASN A 219 -5.73 22.87 -13.10
N ASN A 220 -5.08 24.02 -12.87
CA ASN A 220 -5.42 25.32 -13.46
C ASN A 220 -4.46 25.75 -14.58
N ASP A 221 -3.45 24.95 -14.95
CA ASP A 221 -2.55 25.27 -16.05
C ASP A 221 -3.16 24.84 -17.41
N PRO A 222 -3.53 25.80 -18.30
CA PRO A 222 -4.13 25.47 -19.60
C PRO A 222 -3.16 24.74 -20.54
N VAL A 223 -1.84 24.89 -20.35
CA VAL A 223 -0.83 24.15 -21.11
C VAL A 223 -0.81 22.69 -20.69
N VAL A 224 -1.27 22.34 -19.49
CA VAL A 224 -1.39 20.93 -19.07
C VAL A 224 -2.74 20.37 -19.48
N GLY A 225 -3.82 21.11 -19.21
CA GLY A 225 -5.19 20.69 -19.53
C GLY A 225 -5.56 19.37 -18.85
N ASP A 226 -6.06 18.40 -19.61
CA ASP A 226 -6.51 17.09 -19.10
C ASP A 226 -5.42 16.01 -19.12
N ARG A 227 -4.17 16.36 -19.47
CA ARG A 227 -3.04 15.41 -19.49
C ARG A 227 -2.56 15.05 -18.10
N LEU A 228 -2.68 15.95 -17.14
CA LEU A 228 -2.34 15.71 -15.75
C LEU A 228 -3.33 16.42 -14.85
N LYS A 229 -3.95 15.67 -13.95
CA LYS A 229 -4.75 16.20 -12.84
C LYS A 229 -4.22 15.64 -11.53
N VAL A 230 -4.26 16.44 -10.47
CA VAL A 230 -3.78 16.05 -9.13
C VAL A 230 -4.84 16.39 -8.11
N ILE A 231 -5.31 15.39 -7.36
CA ILE A 231 -6.43 15.54 -6.42
C ILE A 231 -6.02 14.99 -5.06
N PHE A 232 -6.27 15.76 -4.01
CA PHE A 232 -6.20 15.26 -2.65
C PHE A 232 -7.57 14.73 -2.21
N LEU A 233 -7.65 13.44 -1.91
CA LEU A 233 -8.87 12.77 -1.44
C LEU A 233 -9.03 12.99 0.07
N GLU A 234 -9.81 14.01 0.41
CA GLU A 234 -10.07 14.43 1.78
C GLU A 234 -10.82 13.39 2.60
N ASN A 235 -10.56 13.39 3.91
CA ASN A 235 -11.22 12.54 4.89
C ASN A 235 -11.29 11.05 4.47
N TYR A 236 -10.20 10.54 3.90
CA TYR A 236 -10.11 9.14 3.47
C TYR A 236 -10.56 8.18 4.57
N ARG A 237 -11.53 7.34 4.22
CA ARG A 237 -12.24 6.39 5.09
C ARG A 237 -12.78 5.24 4.24
N VAL A 238 -13.30 4.20 4.87
CA VAL A 238 -13.81 2.99 4.19
C VAL A 238 -14.79 3.33 3.06
N THR A 239 -15.75 4.22 3.28
CA THR A 239 -16.71 4.64 2.25
C THR A 239 -16.06 5.24 1.01
N LEU A 240 -14.95 5.99 1.16
CA LEU A 240 -14.23 6.55 0.02
C LEU A 240 -13.34 5.48 -0.64
N ALA A 241 -12.75 4.59 0.18
CA ALA A 241 -11.97 3.45 -0.28
C ALA A 241 -12.79 2.53 -1.20
N GLU A 242 -14.04 2.24 -0.84
CA GLU A 242 -14.97 1.43 -1.63
C GLU A 242 -15.30 2.03 -3.01
N LYS A 243 -15.06 3.33 -3.21
CA LYS A 243 -15.26 4.00 -4.50
C LYS A 243 -13.97 4.09 -5.32
N VAL A 244 -12.87 4.49 -4.67
CA VAL A 244 -11.60 4.70 -5.37
C VAL A 244 -10.93 3.39 -5.77
N ILE A 245 -10.98 2.34 -4.93
CA ILE A 245 -10.29 1.07 -5.19
C ILE A 245 -10.77 0.40 -6.49
N PRO A 246 -12.09 0.23 -6.73
CA PRO A 246 -12.58 -0.34 -7.98
C PRO A 246 -12.23 0.50 -9.22
N ALA A 247 -12.06 1.81 -9.06
CA ALA A 247 -11.79 2.76 -10.13
C ALA A 247 -10.28 2.93 -10.45
N SER A 248 -9.37 2.42 -9.63
CA SER A 248 -7.94 2.61 -9.83
C SER A 248 -7.38 1.73 -10.94
N ASP A 249 -6.50 2.31 -11.76
CA ASP A 249 -5.70 1.58 -12.75
C ASP A 249 -4.32 1.22 -12.17
N LEU A 250 -3.71 2.17 -11.44
CA LEU A 250 -2.40 2.02 -10.82
C LEU A 250 -2.47 2.33 -9.31
N SER A 251 -1.81 1.49 -8.52
CA SER A 251 -1.72 1.59 -7.07
C SER A 251 -0.30 1.84 -6.60
N GLU A 252 -0.09 2.95 -5.89
CA GLU A 252 1.20 3.40 -5.37
C GLU A 252 1.54 2.75 -4.02
N GLN A 253 2.43 1.76 -4.04
CA GLN A 253 2.89 0.97 -2.90
C GLN A 253 4.38 1.21 -2.61
N ILE A 254 4.72 2.48 -2.47
CA ILE A 254 6.10 2.98 -2.53
C ILE A 254 6.73 3.25 -1.18
N SER A 255 6.48 2.46 -0.13
CA SER A 255 7.17 2.67 1.16
C SER A 255 8.69 2.44 1.02
N THR A 256 9.52 3.03 1.89
CA THR A 256 10.96 2.68 1.92
C THR A 256 11.09 1.19 2.28
N ALA A 257 11.91 0.43 1.55
CA ALA A 257 12.04 -1.00 1.82
C ALA A 257 12.46 -1.27 3.26
N GLY A 258 11.77 -2.19 3.94
CA GLY A 258 11.96 -2.54 5.34
C GLY A 258 11.09 -1.76 6.32
N THR A 259 10.24 -0.83 5.85
CA THR A 259 9.44 0.03 6.74
C THR A 259 7.96 -0.34 6.78
N GLU A 260 7.41 -1.00 5.76
CA GLU A 260 6.05 -1.50 5.76
C GLU A 260 6.00 -2.96 6.26
N ALA A 261 5.34 -3.17 7.40
CA ALA A 261 5.21 -4.52 7.96
C ALA A 261 4.40 -5.49 7.07
N SER A 262 3.48 -4.98 6.25
CA SER A 262 2.62 -5.77 5.36
C SER A 262 1.97 -4.82 4.37
N GLY A 263 0.78 -4.31 4.70
CA GLY A 263 -0.06 -3.54 3.80
C GLY A 263 -1.26 -4.38 3.38
N THR A 264 -2.47 -3.85 3.58
CA THR A 264 -3.72 -4.47 3.09
C THR A 264 -4.41 -3.61 2.05
N GLY A 265 -3.92 -2.40 1.78
CA GLY A 265 -4.42 -1.56 0.71
C GLY A 265 -4.06 -2.12 -0.66
N ASN A 266 -2.79 -2.51 -0.83
CA ASN A 266 -2.24 -3.17 -2.00
C ASN A 266 -3.05 -4.42 -2.41
N MET A 267 -3.39 -5.30 -1.47
CA MET A 267 -4.24 -6.47 -1.72
C MET A 267 -5.60 -6.09 -2.30
N LYS A 268 -6.23 -5.00 -1.80
CA LYS A 268 -7.54 -4.56 -2.28
C LYS A 268 -7.47 -4.02 -3.70
N PHE A 269 -6.40 -3.27 -4.00
CA PHE A 269 -6.16 -2.74 -5.32
C PHE A 269 -5.93 -3.85 -6.35
N MET A 270 -5.05 -4.79 -6.04
CA MET A 270 -4.78 -5.94 -6.92
C MET A 270 -6.03 -6.79 -7.14
N LEU A 271 -6.79 -7.10 -6.08
CA LEU A 271 -8.06 -7.85 -6.19
C LEU A 271 -9.09 -7.15 -7.10
N ASN A 272 -9.02 -5.83 -7.26
CA ASN A 272 -9.89 -5.05 -8.13
C ASN A 272 -9.25 -4.73 -9.49
N GLY A 273 -8.16 -5.41 -9.86
CA GLY A 273 -7.50 -5.27 -11.16
C GLY A 273 -6.67 -4.00 -11.33
N ALA A 274 -6.26 -3.34 -10.25
CA ALA A 274 -5.28 -2.25 -10.32
C ALA A 274 -3.86 -2.82 -10.28
N LEU A 275 -3.00 -2.41 -11.21
CA LEU A 275 -1.59 -2.78 -11.22
C LEU A 275 -0.86 -2.07 -10.08
N THR A 276 0.19 -2.71 -9.56
CA THR A 276 0.98 -2.16 -8.46
C THR A 276 2.29 -1.59 -8.99
N ILE A 277 2.60 -0.35 -8.62
CA ILE A 277 3.95 0.20 -8.65
C ILE A 277 4.47 0.29 -7.22
N GLY A 278 5.62 -0.32 -6.94
CA GLY A 278 6.03 -0.48 -5.55
C GLY A 278 7.46 -0.93 -5.34
N THR A 279 7.90 -0.80 -4.09
CA THR A 279 9.16 -1.40 -3.62
C THR A 279 8.95 -2.85 -3.21
N MET A 280 10.04 -3.61 -3.15
CA MET A 280 10.07 -4.94 -2.53
C MET A 280 10.01 -4.83 -1.01
N ASP A 281 8.83 -4.50 -0.49
CA ASP A 281 8.56 -4.27 0.92
C ASP A 281 7.19 -4.81 1.33
N GLY A 282 7.05 -5.21 2.60
CA GLY A 282 5.80 -5.73 3.16
C GLY A 282 5.14 -6.81 2.29
N ALA A 283 3.83 -6.68 2.09
CA ALA A 283 3.03 -7.62 1.31
C ALA A 283 3.21 -7.48 -0.21
N ASN A 284 3.95 -6.48 -0.71
CA ASN A 284 4.27 -6.43 -2.15
C ASN A 284 5.14 -7.61 -2.58
N VAL A 285 5.96 -8.14 -1.68
CA VAL A 285 6.79 -9.33 -1.96
C VAL A 285 5.92 -10.56 -2.16
N GLU A 286 4.99 -10.81 -1.23
CA GLU A 286 4.03 -11.91 -1.31
C GLU A 286 3.11 -11.75 -2.55
N MET A 287 2.72 -10.51 -2.88
CA MET A 287 1.94 -10.24 -4.10
C MET A 287 2.72 -10.52 -5.39
N ALA A 288 4.02 -10.19 -5.44
CA ALA A 288 4.86 -10.50 -6.59
C ALA A 288 5.10 -12.01 -6.73
N GLU A 289 5.22 -12.73 -5.61
CA GLU A 289 5.32 -14.20 -5.59
C GLU A 289 4.04 -14.87 -6.12
N GLU A 290 2.85 -14.40 -5.72
CA GLU A 290 1.57 -15.00 -6.13
C GLU A 290 1.11 -14.59 -7.53
N ALA A 291 1.32 -13.33 -7.92
CA ALA A 291 0.86 -12.81 -9.20
C ALA A 291 1.91 -12.90 -10.32
N GLY A 292 3.16 -13.22 -10.02
CA GLY A 292 4.29 -13.10 -10.93
C GLY A 292 4.87 -11.68 -10.94
N GLU A 293 6.20 -11.56 -10.84
CA GLU A 293 6.90 -10.26 -10.77
C GLU A 293 6.69 -9.43 -12.05
N GLU A 294 6.48 -10.09 -13.19
CA GLU A 294 6.17 -9.47 -14.48
C GLU A 294 4.83 -8.71 -14.50
N ASN A 295 3.92 -9.01 -13.58
CA ASN A 295 2.62 -8.36 -13.47
C ASN A 295 2.62 -7.17 -12.49
N LEU A 296 3.80 -6.79 -11.97
CA LEU A 296 4.01 -5.64 -11.10
C LEU A 296 5.12 -4.72 -11.64
N PHE A 297 5.02 -3.43 -11.33
CA PHE A 297 6.08 -2.45 -11.60
C PHE A 297 6.95 -2.28 -10.35
N ILE A 298 7.84 -3.23 -10.12
CA ILE A 298 8.76 -3.20 -8.97
C ILE A 298 9.95 -2.26 -9.25
N PHE A 299 10.31 -1.43 -8.28
CA PHE A 299 11.47 -0.54 -8.38
C PHE A 299 12.16 -0.27 -7.03
N GLY A 300 13.34 0.35 -7.13
CA GLY A 300 14.08 0.88 -5.99
C GLY A 300 14.97 -0.15 -5.29
N MET A 301 15.55 0.28 -4.18
CA MET A 301 16.42 -0.53 -3.33
C MET A 301 15.65 -1.65 -2.60
N ARG A 302 16.29 -2.79 -2.42
CA ARG A 302 15.81 -3.86 -1.53
C ARG A 302 16.22 -3.54 -0.08
N VAL A 303 15.67 -4.27 0.89
CA VAL A 303 15.93 -4.05 2.33
C VAL A 303 17.43 -4.02 2.64
N HIS A 304 18.20 -4.99 2.13
CA HIS A 304 19.65 -5.06 2.37
C HIS A 304 20.43 -3.90 1.73
N ASP A 305 19.96 -3.36 0.60
CA ASP A 305 20.58 -2.20 -0.05
C ASP A 305 20.37 -0.93 0.78
N VAL A 306 19.17 -0.76 1.35
CA VAL A 306 18.85 0.35 2.26
C VAL A 306 19.72 0.27 3.52
N GLU A 307 19.81 -0.90 4.14
CA GLU A 307 20.68 -1.11 5.30
C GLU A 307 22.16 -0.85 5.00
N ALA A 308 22.62 -1.23 3.81
CA ALA A 308 23.99 -0.98 3.38
C ALA A 308 24.26 0.51 3.11
N LEU A 309 23.26 1.24 2.60
CA LEU A 309 23.34 2.69 2.40
C LEU A 309 23.35 3.42 3.74
N ASP A 310 22.45 3.07 4.66
CA ASP A 310 22.38 3.70 5.99
C ASP A 310 23.70 3.55 6.78
N LYS A 311 24.41 2.44 6.59
CA LYS A 311 25.74 2.21 7.19
C LYS A 311 26.83 3.10 6.60
N LYS A 312 26.66 3.60 5.37
CA LYS A 312 27.63 4.44 4.66
C LYS A 312 27.43 5.95 4.93
N GLY A 313 26.24 6.36 5.36
CA GLY A 313 25.85 7.77 5.49
C GLY A 313 25.51 8.40 4.14
#